data_AF-A0A6I0ET42-F1
#
_entry.id   AF-A0A6I0ET42-F1
#
_cell.length_a   1.000
_cell.length_b   1.000
_cell.length_c   1.000
_cell.angle_alpha   90.00
_cell.angle_beta   90.00
_cell.angle_gamma   90.00
#
_symmetry.space_group_name_H-M   'P 1'
#
loop_
_entity.id
_entity.type
_entity.pdbx_description
1 polymer ?
#
loop_
_entity_poly.entity_id
_entity_poly.type
_entity_poly.pdbx_seq_one_letter_code
_entity_poly.pdbx_strand_id
1 'polypeptide(L)'
;MFGFSEDIGIDLGTASVLVFVKGKGIVLMEPSVVAINKDTGSIIAVGEEARRMLGRTPGNIVAIRPLRDGVIADYDVTERMLRYFITKACGKSFFFKPRVMVCIPSGVTGVEERAVRQAALQAGARQAYLIEEPLAAALGAGLDIAEANGSMVVDIGGGTTDIAVLSLGGIVCSKSLRVGGDKFDESIVRYIRKEHSLMIGERTAEELKIKIGTAYPSGRRGEEYAEIRGRDLVSGLPKTVKVSSLEAYTAMQENIESVVSGVKEVLERTPPELSADIMNKGIVMTGGGALLEGLDTLIARETKLPVHIAEDAVSSVALGTGLALGMLNYLQKNTILTKKVM
;
A
#
# COMPACT_ATOMS: atom_id res chain seq x y z
N MET A 1 -2.21 -34.68 -15.70
CA MET A 1 -2.01 -34.81 -14.24
C MET A 1 -2.27 -33.44 -13.63
N PHE A 2 -3.47 -33.22 -13.08
CA PHE A 2 -3.88 -31.93 -12.50
C PHE A 2 -3.15 -31.72 -11.18
N GLY A 3 -2.14 -30.85 -11.17
CA GLY A 3 -1.38 -30.52 -9.95
C GLY A 3 -2.19 -29.61 -9.05
N PHE A 4 -2.64 -30.13 -7.91
CA PHE A 4 -3.27 -29.40 -6.79
C PHE A 4 -2.26 -28.48 -6.06
N SER A 5 -1.59 -27.55 -6.74
CA SER A 5 -0.85 -26.48 -6.04
C SER A 5 -1.66 -25.20 -6.07
N GLU A 6 -1.96 -24.63 -4.90
CA GLU A 6 -2.60 -23.33 -4.80
C GLU A 6 -1.68 -22.24 -5.37
N ASP A 7 -2.24 -21.38 -6.22
CA ASP A 7 -1.61 -20.15 -6.72
C ASP A 7 -2.09 -19.00 -5.82
N ILE A 8 -1.13 -18.25 -5.25
CA ILE A 8 -1.38 -17.21 -4.24
C ILE A 8 -0.78 -15.88 -4.68
N GLY A 9 -1.59 -14.83 -4.73
CA GLY A 9 -1.12 -13.46 -4.84
C GLY A 9 -1.04 -12.82 -3.46
N ILE A 10 0.05 -12.11 -3.16
CA ILE A 10 0.25 -11.41 -1.90
C ILE A 10 0.57 -9.95 -2.22
N ASP A 11 -0.29 -9.06 -1.73
CA ASP A 11 0.07 -7.66 -1.55
C ASP A 11 0.76 -7.52 -0.19
N LEU A 12 2.05 -7.21 -0.22
CA LEU A 12 2.90 -7.07 0.96
C LEU A 12 3.04 -5.58 1.34
N GLY A 13 1.91 -4.92 1.57
CA GLY A 13 1.85 -3.51 1.92
C GLY A 13 2.40 -3.19 3.30
N THR A 14 2.85 -1.94 3.51
CA THR A 14 3.38 -1.50 4.81
C THR A 14 2.32 -1.45 5.90
N ALA A 15 1.07 -1.15 5.54
CA ALA A 15 -0.05 -1.00 6.47
C ALA A 15 -0.85 -2.31 6.62
N SER A 16 -1.12 -2.99 5.52
CA SER A 16 -1.88 -4.23 5.46
C SER A 16 -1.29 -5.22 4.48
N VAL A 17 -1.44 -6.51 4.79
CA VAL A 17 -1.19 -7.62 3.87
C VAL A 17 -2.52 -8.17 3.40
N LEU A 18 -2.68 -8.30 2.09
CA LEU A 18 -3.82 -8.94 1.47
C LEU A 18 -3.36 -10.19 0.74
N VAL A 19 -4.12 -11.28 0.88
CA VAL A 19 -3.81 -12.56 0.23
C VAL A 19 -4.97 -12.98 -0.65
N PHE A 20 -4.68 -13.10 -1.94
CA PHE A 20 -5.54 -13.67 -2.95
C PHE A 20 -5.22 -15.15 -3.15
N VAL A 21 -6.24 -16.01 -3.18
CA VAL A 21 -6.09 -17.42 -3.58
C VAL A 21 -6.90 -17.67 -4.84
N LYS A 22 -6.26 -18.26 -5.85
CA LYS A 22 -6.90 -18.58 -7.13
C LYS A 22 -8.16 -19.44 -6.92
N GLY A 23 -9.27 -18.99 -7.48
CA GLY A 23 -10.58 -19.63 -7.35
C GLY A 23 -11.33 -19.31 -6.04
N LYS A 24 -10.71 -18.60 -5.10
CA LYS A 24 -11.34 -18.16 -3.83
C LYS A 24 -11.44 -16.63 -3.71
N GLY A 25 -10.64 -15.87 -4.46
CA GLY A 25 -10.57 -14.41 -4.32
C GLY A 25 -9.67 -13.99 -3.16
N ILE A 26 -9.93 -12.81 -2.60
CA ILE A 26 -9.25 -12.33 -1.39
C ILE A 26 -9.75 -13.15 -0.19
N VAL A 27 -8.83 -13.87 0.46
CA VAL A 27 -9.14 -14.74 1.62
C VAL A 27 -8.59 -14.18 2.94
N LEU A 28 -7.71 -13.19 2.86
CA LEU A 28 -7.09 -12.57 4.03
C LEU A 28 -6.85 -11.09 3.75
N MET A 29 -7.19 -10.25 4.73
CA MET A 29 -6.86 -8.83 4.80
C MET A 29 -6.56 -8.52 6.27
N GLU A 30 -5.28 -8.36 6.58
CA GLU A 30 -4.79 -8.18 7.96
C GLU A 30 -3.74 -7.06 8.00
N PRO A 31 -3.62 -6.32 9.12
CA PRO A 31 -2.53 -5.38 9.30
C PRO A 31 -1.14 -6.01 9.21
N SER A 32 -0.18 -5.28 8.67
CA SER A 32 1.24 -5.69 8.59
C SER A 32 1.96 -5.45 9.93
N VAL A 33 1.45 -6.06 11.01
CA VAL A 33 1.93 -5.86 12.38
C VAL A 33 2.21 -7.21 13.05
N VAL A 34 3.33 -7.30 13.76
CA VAL A 34 3.73 -8.47 14.54
C VAL A 34 4.06 -8.05 15.97
N ALA A 35 3.53 -8.79 16.95
CA ALA A 35 3.89 -8.63 18.35
C ALA A 35 4.87 -9.74 18.77
N ILE A 36 6.00 -9.35 19.37
CA ILE A 36 7.11 -10.23 19.72
C ILE A 36 7.47 -10.06 21.19
N ASN A 37 7.74 -11.17 21.86
CA ASN A 37 8.37 -11.17 23.18
C ASN A 37 9.88 -10.88 23.00
N LYS A 38 10.38 -9.78 23.57
CA LYS A 38 11.77 -9.33 23.41
C LYS A 38 12.79 -10.30 23.99
N ASP A 39 12.44 -11.02 25.06
CA ASP A 39 13.36 -11.90 25.78
C ASP A 39 13.57 -13.23 25.04
N THR A 40 12.50 -13.74 24.42
CA THR A 40 12.48 -15.06 23.76
C THR A 40 12.52 -14.99 22.22
N GLY A 41 12.24 -13.82 21.64
CA GLY A 41 12.02 -13.65 20.21
C GLY A 41 10.74 -14.33 19.69
N SER A 42 9.89 -14.88 20.55
CA SER A 42 8.66 -15.60 20.14
C SER A 42 7.57 -14.64 19.65
N ILE A 43 6.82 -15.05 18.62
CA ILE A 43 5.64 -14.32 18.15
C ILE A 43 4.51 -14.54 19.15
N ILE A 44 3.93 -13.44 19.59
CA ILE A 44 2.75 -13.41 20.46
C ILE A 44 1.48 -13.29 19.62
N ALA A 45 1.49 -12.41 18.62
CA ALA A 45 0.35 -12.14 17.76
C ALA A 45 0.82 -11.61 16.40
N VAL A 46 -0.03 -11.76 15.38
CA VAL A 46 0.17 -11.21 14.02
C VAL A 46 -1.16 -10.65 13.53
N GLY A 47 -1.13 -9.58 12.74
CA GLY A 47 -2.34 -8.98 12.17
C GLY A 47 -3.09 -8.12 13.17
N GLU A 48 -4.42 -8.24 13.18
CA GLU A 48 -5.28 -7.35 13.94
C GLU A 48 -5.06 -7.46 15.46
N GLU A 49 -4.74 -8.65 15.96
CA GLU A 49 -4.38 -8.84 17.37
C GLU A 49 -3.11 -8.09 17.75
N ALA A 50 -2.09 -8.12 16.89
CA ALA A 50 -0.85 -7.37 17.11
C ALA A 50 -1.05 -5.87 16.95
N ARG A 51 -1.88 -5.42 15.99
CA ARG A 51 -2.21 -4.01 15.79
C ARG A 51 -2.85 -3.39 17.03
N ARG A 52 -3.73 -4.10 17.75
CA ARG A 52 -4.33 -3.63 19.01
C ARG A 52 -3.32 -3.38 20.12
N MET A 53 -2.13 -3.97 20.03
CA MET A 53 -1.06 -3.81 21.01
C MET A 53 -0.17 -2.59 20.74
N LEU A 54 -0.23 -1.96 19.56
CA LEU A 54 0.60 -0.80 19.22
C LEU A 54 0.42 0.33 20.23
N GLY A 55 1.54 0.79 20.80
CA GLY A 55 1.57 1.82 21.84
C GLY A 55 0.98 1.40 23.19
N ARG A 56 0.66 0.11 23.37
CA ARG A 56 -0.01 -0.44 24.57
C ARG A 56 0.71 -1.66 25.16
N THR A 57 1.91 -2.00 24.69
CA THR A 57 2.65 -3.18 25.17
C THR A 57 3.34 -2.95 26.51
N PRO A 58 3.43 -3.98 27.38
CA PRO A 58 4.35 -3.97 28.52
C PRO A 58 5.81 -4.06 28.03
N GLY A 59 6.78 -3.80 28.93
CA GLY A 59 8.19 -3.60 28.55
C GLY A 59 8.84 -4.75 27.76
N ASN A 60 8.44 -6.00 28.02
CA ASN A 60 8.96 -7.21 27.39
C ASN A 60 8.25 -7.59 26.08
N ILE A 61 7.21 -6.86 25.67
CA ILE A 61 6.51 -7.07 24.40
C ILE A 61 6.73 -5.87 23.49
N VAL A 62 6.96 -6.12 22.21
CA VAL A 62 7.02 -5.07 21.20
C VAL A 62 6.10 -5.42 20.04
N ALA A 63 5.22 -4.50 19.66
CA ALA A 63 4.47 -4.57 18.43
C ALA A 63 5.19 -3.72 17.38
N ILE A 64 5.55 -4.33 16.25
CA ILE A 64 6.33 -3.70 15.18
C ILE A 64 5.68 -3.90 13.82
N ARG A 65 5.88 -2.93 12.93
CA ARG A 65 5.60 -3.04 11.50
C ARG A 65 6.92 -3.39 10.80
N PRO A 66 7.08 -4.61 10.25
CA PRO A 66 8.36 -5.05 9.71
C PRO A 66 8.63 -4.51 8.29
N LEU A 67 7.66 -3.82 7.71
CA LEU A 67 7.70 -3.18 6.40
C LEU A 67 7.63 -1.67 6.56
N ARG A 68 8.45 -0.93 5.82
CA ARG A 68 8.47 0.54 5.84
C ARG A 68 8.83 1.08 4.45
N ASP A 69 8.18 2.17 4.04
CA ASP A 69 8.41 2.82 2.74
C ASP A 69 8.42 1.83 1.55
N GLY A 70 7.53 0.83 1.57
CA GLY A 70 7.40 -0.20 0.52
C GLY A 70 8.45 -1.31 0.55
N VAL A 71 9.32 -1.35 1.57
CA VAL A 71 10.45 -2.31 1.63
C VAL A 71 10.52 -3.04 2.97
N ILE A 72 11.29 -4.13 3.00
CA ILE A 72 11.55 -4.93 4.20
C ILE A 72 12.51 -4.19 5.12
N ALA A 73 12.03 -3.71 6.25
CA ALA A 73 12.84 -3.08 7.29
C ALA A 73 13.37 -4.10 8.31
N ASP A 74 12.62 -5.18 8.54
CA ASP A 74 13.01 -6.31 9.39
C ASP A 74 12.74 -7.63 8.65
N TYR A 75 13.81 -8.29 8.21
CA TYR A 75 13.72 -9.51 7.40
C TYR A 75 13.15 -10.69 8.19
N ASP A 76 13.66 -10.94 9.39
CA ASP A 76 13.27 -12.10 10.19
C ASP A 76 11.80 -12.01 10.60
N VAL A 77 11.33 -10.81 10.94
CA VAL A 77 9.94 -10.60 11.30
C VAL A 77 9.02 -10.65 10.07
N THR A 78 9.46 -10.13 8.93
CA THR A 78 8.70 -10.24 7.66
C THR A 78 8.54 -11.69 7.22
N GLU A 79 9.61 -12.49 7.27
CA GLU A 79 9.60 -13.91 6.92
C GLU A 79 8.55 -14.66 7.77
N ARG A 80 8.59 -14.47 9.09
CA ARG A 80 7.65 -15.13 10.00
C ARG A 80 6.20 -14.65 9.82
N MET A 81 6.00 -13.37 9.53
CA MET A 81 4.70 -12.79 9.21
C MET A 81 4.12 -13.41 7.93
N LEU A 82 4.93 -13.46 6.87
CA LEU A 82 4.56 -14.11 5.60
C LEU A 82 4.24 -15.59 5.81
N ARG A 83 5.04 -16.32 6.59
CA ARG A 83 4.80 -17.73 6.91
C ARG A 83 3.43 -17.89 7.58
N TYR A 84 3.11 -17.04 8.55
CA TYR A 84 1.81 -17.03 9.22
C TYR A 84 0.67 -16.79 8.23
N PHE A 85 0.74 -15.76 7.37
CA PHE A 85 -0.32 -15.44 6.43
C PHE A 85 -0.49 -16.48 5.32
N ILE A 86 0.60 -17.03 4.77
CA ILE A 86 0.54 -18.13 3.78
C ILE A 86 -0.10 -19.36 4.42
N THR A 87 0.30 -19.73 5.63
CA THR A 87 -0.29 -20.88 6.34
C THR A 87 -1.78 -20.66 6.63
N LYS A 88 -2.16 -19.44 7.07
CA LYS A 88 -3.55 -19.07 7.33
C LYS A 88 -4.41 -19.11 6.06
N ALA A 89 -3.86 -18.65 4.92
CA ALA A 89 -4.56 -18.64 3.63
C ALA A 89 -4.75 -20.05 3.02
N CYS A 90 -3.73 -20.92 3.13
CA CYS A 90 -3.80 -22.30 2.62
C CYS A 90 -4.60 -23.25 3.51
N GLY A 91 -4.72 -22.95 4.81
CA GLY A 91 -5.38 -23.82 5.78
C GLY A 91 -4.76 -25.23 5.85
N LYS A 92 -5.60 -26.26 6.04
CA LYS A 92 -5.19 -27.67 6.18
C LYS A 92 -4.58 -28.29 4.91
N SER A 93 -4.66 -27.60 3.76
CA SER A 93 -4.09 -28.05 2.47
C SER A 93 -2.59 -27.81 2.33
N PHE A 94 -1.90 -27.39 3.39
CA PHE A 94 -0.45 -27.11 3.40
C PHE A 94 0.46 -28.32 3.09
N PHE A 95 -0.09 -29.50 2.79
CA PHE A 95 0.68 -30.64 2.30
C PHE A 95 1.39 -30.34 0.96
N PHE A 96 0.90 -29.39 0.16
CA PHE A 96 1.56 -28.94 -1.06
C PHE A 96 1.96 -27.47 -0.97
N LYS A 97 3.25 -27.19 -1.10
CA LYS A 97 3.79 -25.83 -1.11
C LYS A 97 3.23 -25.02 -2.31
N PRO A 98 2.67 -23.82 -2.09
CA PRO A 98 2.02 -23.03 -3.14
C PRO A 98 3.03 -22.35 -4.08
N ARG A 99 2.54 -21.88 -5.22
CA ARG A 99 3.24 -20.84 -6.00
C ARG A 99 2.77 -19.49 -5.50
N VAL A 100 3.70 -18.60 -5.20
CA VAL A 100 3.40 -17.28 -4.65
C VAL A 100 3.88 -16.21 -5.62
N MET A 101 3.07 -15.19 -5.83
CA MET A 101 3.46 -13.93 -6.44
C MET A 101 3.31 -12.82 -5.41
N VAL A 102 4.32 -11.97 -5.29
CA VAL A 102 4.34 -10.86 -4.33
C VAL A 102 4.50 -9.55 -5.09
N CYS A 103 3.72 -8.54 -4.77
CA CYS A 103 3.91 -7.21 -5.34
C CYS A 103 5.16 -6.52 -4.75
N ILE A 104 5.78 -5.65 -5.54
CA ILE A 104 6.89 -4.79 -5.12
C ILE A 104 6.73 -3.39 -5.74
N PRO A 105 7.10 -2.31 -5.04
CA PRO A 105 7.09 -0.98 -5.64
C PRO A 105 7.96 -0.92 -6.90
N SER A 106 7.60 -0.07 -7.86
CA SER A 106 8.36 0.08 -9.12
C SER A 106 9.78 0.63 -8.95
N GLY A 107 10.05 1.25 -7.79
CA GLY A 107 11.34 1.85 -7.46
C GLY A 107 12.26 1.02 -6.58
N VAL A 108 11.98 -0.28 -6.36
CA VAL A 108 12.82 -1.12 -5.48
C VAL A 108 14.19 -1.40 -6.07
N THR A 109 15.19 -1.53 -5.20
CA THR A 109 16.54 -1.97 -5.56
C THR A 109 16.59 -3.49 -5.74
N GLY A 110 17.58 -3.99 -6.49
CA GLY A 110 17.79 -5.44 -6.64
C GLY A 110 18.16 -6.17 -5.33
N VAL A 111 18.51 -5.45 -4.25
CA VAL A 111 18.68 -6.04 -2.92
C VAL A 111 17.31 -6.24 -2.26
N GLU A 112 16.44 -5.23 -2.30
CA GLU A 112 15.08 -5.29 -1.78
C GLU A 112 14.23 -6.33 -2.52
N GLU A 113 14.30 -6.38 -3.86
CA GLU A 113 13.65 -7.40 -4.70
C GLU A 113 14.04 -8.82 -4.25
N ARG A 114 15.35 -9.07 -4.06
CA ARG A 114 15.86 -10.36 -3.61
C ARG A 114 15.38 -10.70 -2.20
N ALA A 115 15.33 -9.72 -1.30
CA ALA A 115 14.86 -9.93 0.07
C ALA A 115 13.40 -10.40 0.07
N VAL A 116 12.50 -9.74 -0.67
CA VAL A 116 11.08 -10.13 -0.77
C VAL A 116 10.94 -11.55 -1.33
N ARG A 117 11.65 -11.85 -2.44
CA ARG A 117 11.62 -13.19 -3.04
C ARG A 117 12.09 -14.28 -2.07
N GLN A 118 13.19 -14.04 -1.36
CA GLN A 118 13.72 -14.99 -0.39
C GLN A 118 12.77 -15.17 0.80
N ALA A 119 12.19 -14.08 1.32
CA ALA A 119 11.23 -14.15 2.40
C ALA A 119 10.01 -15.03 2.03
N ALA A 120 9.48 -14.87 0.81
CA ALA A 120 8.37 -15.71 0.33
C ALA A 120 8.75 -17.20 0.21
N LEU A 121 9.95 -17.52 -0.27
CA LEU A 121 10.45 -18.89 -0.36
C LEU A 121 10.63 -19.52 1.03
N GLN A 122 11.25 -18.80 1.96
CA GLN A 122 11.46 -19.25 3.34
C GLN A 122 10.16 -19.36 4.13
N ALA A 123 9.16 -18.54 3.80
CA ALA A 123 7.82 -18.59 4.36
C ALA A 123 7.01 -19.83 3.91
N GLY A 124 7.50 -20.61 2.95
CA GLY A 124 6.90 -21.89 2.55
C GLY A 124 6.47 -21.99 1.09
N ALA A 125 6.71 -20.96 0.27
CA ALA A 125 6.44 -21.03 -1.16
C ALA A 125 7.36 -22.06 -1.86
N ARG A 126 6.81 -22.79 -2.83
CA ARG A 126 7.60 -23.63 -3.75
C ARG A 126 8.34 -22.77 -4.78
N GLN A 127 7.68 -21.72 -5.25
CA GLN A 127 8.18 -20.75 -6.21
C GLN A 127 7.67 -19.38 -5.79
N ALA A 128 8.52 -18.37 -5.87
CA ALA A 128 8.18 -16.99 -5.62
C ALA A 128 8.44 -16.17 -6.89
N TYR A 129 7.40 -15.49 -7.35
CA TYR A 129 7.42 -14.52 -8.44
C TYR A 129 7.19 -13.13 -7.87
N LEU A 130 7.66 -12.12 -8.58
CA LEU A 130 7.44 -10.73 -8.23
C LEU A 130 6.70 -10.04 -9.36
N ILE A 131 5.92 -9.03 -9.01
CA ILE A 131 5.24 -8.15 -9.96
C ILE A 131 5.32 -6.72 -9.44
N GLU A 132 5.54 -5.77 -10.34
CA GLU A 132 5.51 -4.36 -9.99
C GLU A 132 4.09 -3.94 -9.57
N GLU A 133 3.98 -3.26 -8.43
CA GLU A 133 2.74 -2.72 -7.87
C GLU A 133 1.88 -1.96 -8.88
N PRO A 134 2.38 -0.99 -9.69
CA PRO A 134 1.54 -0.31 -10.65
C PRO A 134 0.94 -1.25 -11.71
N LEU A 135 1.65 -2.31 -12.09
CA LEU A 135 1.14 -3.30 -13.04
C LEU A 135 0.02 -4.15 -12.40
N ALA A 136 0.24 -4.59 -11.15
CA ALA A 136 -0.76 -5.31 -10.38
C ALA A 136 -2.00 -4.43 -10.10
N ALA A 137 -1.80 -3.20 -9.67
CA ALA A 137 -2.82 -2.19 -9.46
C ALA A 137 -3.72 -2.02 -10.70
N ALA A 138 -3.12 -1.83 -11.88
CA ALA A 138 -3.87 -1.68 -13.12
C ALA A 138 -4.67 -2.94 -13.50
N LEU A 139 -4.06 -4.13 -13.37
CA LEU A 139 -4.76 -5.39 -13.60
C LEU A 139 -5.97 -5.57 -12.67
N GLY A 140 -5.80 -5.27 -11.38
CA GLY A 140 -6.87 -5.38 -10.39
C GLY A 140 -7.96 -4.32 -10.55
N ALA A 141 -7.61 -3.13 -11.04
CA ALA A 141 -8.55 -2.07 -11.38
C ALA A 141 -9.31 -2.32 -12.70
N GLY A 142 -9.01 -3.42 -13.41
CA GLY A 142 -9.69 -3.80 -14.65
C GLY A 142 -9.25 -3.00 -15.88
N LEU A 143 -8.08 -2.37 -15.84
CA LEU A 143 -7.52 -1.68 -17.00
C LEU A 143 -7.06 -2.69 -18.07
N ASP A 144 -7.43 -2.43 -19.33
CA ASP A 144 -6.85 -3.16 -20.45
C ASP A 144 -5.44 -2.65 -20.74
N ILE A 145 -4.47 -3.32 -20.12
CA ILE A 145 -3.05 -2.99 -20.27
C ILE A 145 -2.40 -3.71 -21.45
N ALA A 146 -3.09 -4.64 -22.12
CA ALA A 146 -2.51 -5.43 -23.21
C ALA A 146 -2.53 -4.69 -24.55
N GLU A 147 -3.42 -3.71 -24.69
CA GLU A 147 -3.55 -2.88 -25.89
C GLU A 147 -2.40 -1.88 -26.06
N ALA A 148 -2.20 -1.43 -27.30
CA ALA A 148 -1.23 -0.42 -27.68
C ALA A 148 -1.71 1.02 -27.38
N ASN A 149 -2.36 1.21 -26.22
CA ASN A 149 -2.82 2.51 -25.76
C ASN A 149 -2.23 2.84 -24.39
N GLY A 150 -2.18 4.13 -24.06
CA GLY A 150 -1.70 4.62 -22.77
C GLY A 150 -2.76 4.47 -21.69
N SER A 151 -2.40 3.83 -20.58
CA SER A 151 -3.22 3.78 -19.37
C SER A 151 -2.41 4.27 -18.17
N MET A 152 -2.89 5.28 -17.46
CA MET A 152 -2.21 5.82 -16.29
C MET A 152 -2.86 5.32 -14.99
N VAL A 153 -2.02 4.82 -14.08
CA VAL A 153 -2.43 4.38 -12.75
C VAL A 153 -1.62 5.12 -11.67
N VAL A 154 -2.30 5.48 -10.58
CA VAL A 154 -1.73 6.11 -9.38
C VAL A 154 -2.17 5.28 -8.18
N ASP A 155 -1.29 4.42 -7.67
CA ASP A 155 -1.53 3.62 -6.48
C ASP A 155 -0.96 4.33 -5.25
N ILE A 156 -1.80 4.61 -4.25
CA ILE A 156 -1.42 5.30 -3.02
C ILE A 156 -1.61 4.32 -1.86
N GLY A 157 -0.52 3.67 -1.47
CA GLY A 157 -0.48 2.73 -0.37
C GLY A 157 -0.21 3.37 0.99
N GLY A 158 0.17 2.52 1.95
CA GLY A 158 0.62 2.97 3.28
C GLY A 158 1.95 3.71 3.22
N GLY A 159 2.99 3.07 2.65
CA GLY A 159 4.35 3.60 2.68
C GLY A 159 4.78 4.33 1.40
N THR A 160 4.13 4.03 0.28
CA THR A 160 4.53 4.50 -1.04
C THR A 160 3.35 5.00 -1.86
N THR A 161 3.67 5.80 -2.87
CA THR A 161 2.78 6.14 -3.98
C THR A 161 3.49 5.75 -5.27
N ASP A 162 2.90 4.83 -6.02
CA ASP A 162 3.43 4.31 -7.26
C ASP A 162 2.60 4.81 -8.44
N ILE A 163 3.26 5.52 -9.34
CA ILE A 163 2.65 6.20 -10.48
C ILE A 163 3.25 5.61 -11.74
N ALA A 164 2.41 5.16 -12.67
CA ALA A 164 2.89 4.60 -13.93
C ALA A 164 1.97 4.86 -15.11
N VAL A 165 2.57 4.93 -16.29
CA VAL A 165 1.89 4.77 -17.56
C VAL A 165 2.23 3.40 -18.14
N LEU A 166 1.19 2.67 -18.51
CA LEU A 166 1.25 1.30 -19.02
C LEU A 166 0.80 1.26 -20.48
N SER A 167 1.42 0.36 -21.25
CA SER A 167 1.01 -0.01 -22.61
C SER A 167 1.62 -1.36 -22.99
N LEU A 168 0.94 -2.15 -23.83
CA LEU A 168 1.45 -3.45 -24.33
C LEU A 168 1.91 -4.43 -23.23
N GLY A 169 1.30 -4.37 -22.06
CA GLY A 169 1.60 -5.21 -20.89
C GLY A 169 2.86 -4.79 -20.13
N GLY A 170 3.43 -3.63 -20.43
CA GLY A 170 4.66 -3.12 -19.82
C GLY A 170 4.50 -1.71 -19.25
N ILE A 171 5.41 -1.37 -18.33
CA ILE A 171 5.56 0.00 -17.81
C ILE A 171 6.38 0.81 -18.83
N VAL A 172 5.81 1.91 -19.31
CA VAL A 172 6.49 2.84 -20.23
C VAL A 172 7.29 3.87 -19.45
N CYS A 173 6.66 4.48 -18.44
CA CYS A 173 7.32 5.35 -17.48
C CYS A 173 6.66 5.18 -16.12
N SER A 174 7.45 5.34 -15.07
CA SER A 174 6.98 5.27 -13.69
C SER A 174 7.76 6.18 -12.76
N LYS A 175 7.19 6.37 -11.58
CA LYS A 175 7.80 6.98 -10.41
C LYS A 175 7.20 6.37 -9.16
N SER A 176 8.06 5.98 -8.21
CA SER A 176 7.64 5.58 -6.86
C SER A 176 8.12 6.65 -5.87
N LEU A 177 7.20 7.14 -5.05
CA LEU A 177 7.44 8.09 -3.97
C LEU A 177 7.40 7.33 -2.64
N ARG A 178 8.32 7.62 -1.73
CA ARG A 178 8.24 7.17 -0.32
C ARG A 178 7.29 8.04 0.50
N VAL A 179 6.11 8.26 -0.05
CA VAL A 179 5.02 9.05 0.51
C VAL A 179 3.74 8.25 0.33
N GLY A 180 3.01 8.03 1.42
CA GLY A 180 1.71 7.35 1.42
C GLY A 180 0.94 7.69 2.69
N GLY A 181 -0.02 6.84 3.04
CA GLY A 181 -0.84 6.99 4.26
C GLY A 181 -0.02 7.17 5.56
N ASP A 182 1.14 6.52 5.67
CA ASP A 182 2.04 6.59 6.82
C ASP A 182 2.61 8.01 6.99
N LYS A 183 2.98 8.68 5.88
CA LYS A 183 3.48 10.05 5.91
C LYS A 183 2.40 11.07 6.26
N PHE A 184 1.17 10.82 5.83
CA PHE A 184 0.03 11.62 6.26
C PHE A 184 -0.16 11.54 7.78
N ASP A 185 -0.11 10.33 8.35
CA ASP A 185 -0.24 10.12 9.79
C ASP A 185 0.92 10.75 10.56
N GLU A 186 2.17 10.54 10.11
CA GLU A 186 3.36 11.16 10.70
C GLU A 186 3.27 12.70 10.73
N SER A 187 2.70 13.31 9.67
CA SER A 187 2.53 14.76 9.62
C SER A 187 1.41 15.26 10.54
N ILE A 188 0.30 14.52 10.65
CA ILE A 188 -0.76 14.82 11.63
C ILE A 188 -0.21 14.76 13.05
N VAL A 189 0.54 13.70 13.41
CA VAL A 189 1.17 13.60 14.74
C VAL A 189 2.06 14.81 15.02
N ARG A 190 2.90 15.20 14.05
CA ARG A 190 3.80 16.35 14.17
C ARG A 190 3.03 17.67 14.34
N TYR A 191 1.97 17.87 13.57
CA TYR A 191 1.14 19.07 13.63
C TYR A 191 0.45 19.20 15.00
N ILE A 192 -0.24 18.14 15.46
CA ILE A 192 -0.93 18.13 16.76
C ILE A 192 0.05 18.36 17.92
N ARG A 193 1.24 17.76 17.86
CA ARG A 193 2.28 17.98 18.86
C ARG A 193 2.69 19.45 18.94
N LYS A 194 2.80 20.12 17.80
CA LYS A 194 3.27 21.51 17.70
C LYS A 194 2.18 22.51 18.06
N GLU A 195 1.01 22.41 17.45
CA GLU A 195 -0.05 23.43 17.57
C GLU A 195 -0.90 23.25 18.84
N HIS A 196 -1.12 22.01 19.29
CA HIS A 196 -1.96 21.71 20.46
C HIS A 196 -1.17 21.36 21.73
N SER A 197 0.17 21.30 21.64
CA SER A 197 1.04 20.77 22.68
C SER A 197 0.59 19.39 23.19
N LEU A 198 0.06 18.56 22.30
CA LEU A 198 -0.56 17.27 22.63
C LEU A 198 0.21 16.13 21.95
N MET A 199 0.65 15.14 22.74
CA MET A 199 1.24 13.91 22.23
C MET A 199 0.15 12.88 21.95
N ILE A 200 0.06 12.44 20.70
CA ILE A 200 -0.82 11.36 20.23
C ILE A 200 -0.01 10.25 19.57
N GLY A 201 -0.58 9.05 19.49
CA GLY A 201 0.00 7.92 18.77
C GLY A 201 -0.46 7.86 17.31
N GLU A 202 0.24 7.06 16.50
CA GLU A 202 -0.05 6.85 15.06
C GLU A 202 -1.50 6.47 14.79
N ARG A 203 -2.05 5.54 15.57
CA ARG A 203 -3.45 5.12 15.43
C ARG A 203 -4.45 6.27 15.60
N THR A 204 -4.20 7.19 16.54
CA THR A 204 -5.08 8.35 16.72
C THR A 204 -4.98 9.31 15.55
N ALA A 205 -3.78 9.45 14.95
CA ALA A 205 -3.60 10.24 13.74
C ALA A 205 -4.30 9.60 12.52
N GLU A 206 -4.20 8.27 12.36
CA GLU A 206 -4.90 7.53 11.32
C GLU A 206 -6.43 7.64 11.46
N GLU A 207 -6.96 7.48 12.67
CA GLU A 207 -8.39 7.66 12.96
C GLU A 207 -8.85 9.09 12.65
N LEU A 208 -8.01 10.10 12.92
CA LEU A 208 -8.29 11.49 12.57
C LEU A 208 -8.29 11.71 11.05
N LYS A 209 -7.29 11.16 10.34
CA LYS A 209 -7.17 11.20 8.87
C LYS A 209 -8.40 10.60 8.21
N ILE A 210 -8.83 9.41 8.63
CA ILE A 210 -10.00 8.74 8.08
C ILE A 210 -11.28 9.54 8.35
N LYS A 211 -11.40 10.15 9.53
CA LYS A 211 -12.64 10.79 9.96
C LYS A 211 -12.87 12.18 9.36
N ILE A 212 -11.83 13.01 9.26
CA ILE A 212 -11.94 14.41 8.83
C ILE A 212 -10.84 14.85 7.85
N GLY A 213 -9.96 13.95 7.42
CA GLY A 213 -8.90 14.26 6.48
C GLY A 213 -9.47 14.62 5.10
N THR A 214 -8.91 15.65 4.49
CA THR A 214 -9.24 16.07 3.13
C THR A 214 -8.00 16.58 2.43
N ALA A 215 -7.92 16.36 1.12
CA ALA A 215 -6.93 16.98 0.24
C ALA A 215 -7.47 18.22 -0.49
N TYR A 216 -8.77 18.50 -0.39
CA TYR A 216 -9.41 19.61 -1.09
C TYR A 216 -10.44 20.33 -0.19
N PRO A 217 -9.97 21.09 0.82
CA PRO A 217 -10.85 21.71 1.82
C PRO A 217 -11.88 22.66 1.22
N SER A 218 -11.56 23.33 0.10
CA SER A 218 -12.50 24.20 -0.63
C SER A 218 -13.69 23.45 -1.26
N GLY A 219 -13.62 22.13 -1.40
CA GLY A 219 -14.71 21.30 -1.89
C GLY A 219 -15.78 20.99 -0.84
N ARG A 220 -15.48 21.18 0.45
CA ARG A 220 -16.41 20.88 1.55
C ARG A 220 -17.41 22.00 1.78
N ARG A 221 -18.64 21.63 2.12
CA ARG A 221 -19.68 22.58 2.59
C ARG A 221 -19.54 22.77 4.10
N GLY A 222 -18.51 23.52 4.50
CA GLY A 222 -18.21 23.82 5.89
C GLY A 222 -17.04 23.02 6.46
N GLU A 223 -16.66 23.36 7.69
CA GLU A 223 -15.54 22.75 8.39
C GLU A 223 -16.04 21.61 9.29
N GLU A 224 -15.41 20.45 9.17
CA GLU A 224 -15.68 19.31 10.03
C GLU A 224 -14.72 19.30 11.22
N TYR A 225 -15.12 18.63 12.28
CA TYR A 225 -14.30 18.52 13.48
C TYR A 225 -14.34 17.12 14.07
N ALA A 226 -13.22 16.73 14.67
CA ALA A 226 -13.13 15.53 15.48
C ALA A 226 -12.41 15.82 16.79
N GLU A 227 -12.79 15.12 17.85
CA GLU A 227 -12.09 15.15 19.11
C GLU A 227 -11.03 14.06 19.15
N ILE A 228 -9.82 14.43 19.58
CA ILE A 228 -8.73 13.50 19.84
C ILE A 228 -8.27 13.63 21.28
N ARG A 229 -7.80 12.52 21.84
CA ARG A 229 -7.27 12.45 23.19
C ARG A 229 -5.80 12.06 23.15
N GLY A 230 -5.00 12.75 23.94
CA GLY A 230 -3.57 12.51 24.05
C GLY A 230 -3.03 12.90 25.40
N ARG A 231 -1.70 12.91 25.52
CA ARG A 231 -0.99 13.41 26.70
C ARG A 231 -0.58 14.85 26.45
N ASP A 232 -1.06 15.76 27.28
CA ASP A 232 -0.65 17.16 27.24
C ASP A 232 0.84 17.28 27.62
N LEU A 233 1.62 17.94 26.78
CA LEU A 233 3.07 18.07 26.97
C LEU A 233 3.45 19.06 28.06
N VAL A 234 2.52 19.95 28.44
CA VAL A 234 2.73 20.98 29.46
C VAL A 234 2.46 20.40 30.85
N SER A 235 1.26 19.85 31.05
CA SER A 235 0.83 19.29 32.34
C SER A 235 1.22 17.82 32.54
N GLY A 236 1.49 17.09 31.46
CA GLY A 236 1.72 15.64 31.49
C GLY A 236 0.44 14.80 31.64
N LEU A 237 -0.73 15.43 31.77
CA LEU A 237 -2.02 14.78 32.00
C LEU A 237 -2.78 14.48 30.69
N PRO A 238 -3.74 13.53 30.71
CA PRO A 238 -4.62 13.34 29.56
C PRO A 238 -5.44 14.59 29.24
N LYS A 239 -5.45 15.00 27.98
CA LYS A 239 -6.21 16.16 27.47
C LYS A 239 -6.94 15.77 26.19
N THR A 240 -8.12 16.34 26.00
CA THR A 240 -8.91 16.24 24.77
C THR A 240 -8.84 17.57 24.05
N VAL A 241 -8.62 17.54 22.74
CA VAL A 241 -8.67 18.73 21.88
C VAL A 241 -9.59 18.46 20.70
N LYS A 242 -10.25 19.51 20.21
CA LYS A 242 -11.08 19.49 19.02
C LYS A 242 -10.22 19.95 17.85
N VAL A 243 -10.10 19.12 16.83
CA VAL A 243 -9.30 19.39 15.63
C VAL A 243 -10.21 19.53 14.43
N SER A 244 -9.92 20.50 13.58
CA SER A 244 -10.70 20.76 12.37
C SER A 244 -10.15 20.04 11.13
N SER A 245 -11.00 19.90 10.11
CA SER A 245 -10.56 19.36 8.81
C SER A 245 -9.54 20.25 8.11
N LEU A 246 -9.55 21.57 8.37
CA LEU A 246 -8.54 22.47 7.84
C LEU A 246 -7.17 22.23 8.49
N GLU A 247 -7.13 22.02 9.80
CA GLU A 247 -5.92 21.65 10.51
C GLU A 247 -5.34 20.32 10.00
N ALA A 248 -6.22 19.31 9.78
CA ALA A 248 -5.81 18.05 9.20
C ALA A 248 -5.23 18.22 7.78
N TYR A 249 -5.86 19.03 6.93
CA TYR A 249 -5.33 19.38 5.61
C TYR A 249 -3.98 20.08 5.70
N THR A 250 -3.86 21.13 6.52
CA THR A 250 -2.59 21.86 6.72
C THR A 250 -1.48 20.95 7.19
N ALA A 251 -1.77 19.98 8.05
CA ALA A 251 -0.80 18.98 8.47
C ALA A 251 -0.31 18.14 7.29
N MET A 252 -1.21 17.69 6.40
CA MET A 252 -0.89 16.75 5.32
C MET A 252 -0.42 17.42 4.02
N GLN A 253 -0.60 18.74 3.89
CA GLN A 253 -0.47 19.49 2.64
C GLN A 253 0.82 19.21 1.87
N GLU A 254 1.98 19.24 2.53
CA GLU A 254 3.29 19.01 1.89
C GLU A 254 3.39 17.63 1.21
N ASN A 255 2.85 16.60 1.87
CA ASN A 255 2.86 15.24 1.33
C ASN A 255 1.84 15.09 0.18
N ILE A 256 0.68 15.73 0.30
CA ILE A 256 -0.34 15.76 -0.76
C ILE A 256 0.22 16.44 -2.01
N GLU A 257 0.88 17.60 -1.85
CA GLU A 257 1.54 18.32 -2.94
C GLU A 257 2.64 17.47 -3.58
N SER A 258 3.39 16.71 -2.79
CA SER A 258 4.40 15.76 -3.29
C SER A 258 3.79 14.69 -4.19
N VAL A 259 2.62 14.14 -3.84
CA VAL A 259 1.88 13.18 -4.68
C VAL A 259 1.45 13.84 -5.99
N VAL A 260 0.82 15.03 -5.93
CA VAL A 260 0.38 15.76 -7.12
C VAL A 260 1.55 16.07 -8.06
N SER A 261 2.69 16.53 -7.51
CA SER A 261 3.90 16.78 -8.29
C SER A 261 4.46 15.51 -8.93
N GLY A 262 4.43 14.38 -8.22
CA GLY A 262 4.81 13.09 -8.80
C GLY A 262 3.96 12.68 -9.99
N VAL A 263 2.64 12.93 -9.92
CA VAL A 263 1.71 12.65 -11.03
C VAL A 263 2.04 13.51 -12.24
N LYS A 264 2.26 14.81 -12.04
CA LYS A 264 2.65 15.75 -13.10
C LYS A 264 3.97 15.35 -13.77
N GLU A 265 4.97 14.95 -12.99
CA GLU A 265 6.28 14.54 -13.53
C GLU A 265 6.20 13.29 -14.41
N VAL A 266 5.35 12.31 -14.06
CA VAL A 266 5.15 11.13 -14.92
C VAL A 266 4.45 11.52 -16.22
N LEU A 267 3.43 12.39 -16.17
CA LEU A 267 2.78 12.94 -17.36
C LEU A 267 3.77 13.68 -18.27
N GLU A 268 4.64 14.51 -17.71
CA GLU A 268 5.67 15.25 -18.46
C GLU A 268 6.68 14.33 -19.18
N ARG A 269 6.97 13.16 -18.61
CA ARG A 269 7.86 12.15 -19.20
C ARG A 269 7.16 11.19 -20.15
N THR A 270 5.82 11.26 -20.26
CA THR A 270 5.03 10.32 -21.05
C THR A 270 5.14 10.66 -22.54
N PRO A 271 5.41 9.68 -23.43
CA PRO A 271 5.45 9.90 -24.87
C PRO A 271 4.17 10.57 -25.39
N PRO A 272 4.26 11.53 -26.34
CA PRO A 272 3.10 12.28 -26.83
C PRO A 272 1.94 11.39 -27.32
N GLU A 273 2.25 10.25 -27.94
CA GLU A 273 1.28 9.30 -28.46
C GLU A 273 0.41 8.71 -27.34
N LEU A 274 1.02 8.37 -26.19
CA LEU A 274 0.33 7.81 -25.03
C LEU A 274 -0.35 8.89 -24.18
N SER A 275 0.20 10.10 -24.17
CA SER A 275 -0.41 11.25 -23.51
C SER A 275 -1.79 11.57 -24.08
N ALA A 276 -1.97 11.44 -25.41
CA ALA A 276 -3.27 11.61 -26.06
C ALA A 276 -4.30 10.58 -25.58
N ASP A 277 -3.90 9.33 -25.33
CA ASP A 277 -4.78 8.30 -24.78
C ASP A 277 -5.19 8.62 -23.34
N ILE A 278 -4.24 9.05 -22.51
CA ILE A 278 -4.49 9.45 -21.12
C ILE A 278 -5.41 10.68 -21.05
N MET A 279 -5.31 11.62 -21.98
CA MET A 279 -6.24 12.75 -22.08
C MET A 279 -7.69 12.31 -22.26
N ASN A 280 -7.92 11.21 -22.97
CA ASN A 280 -9.27 10.69 -23.22
C ASN A 280 -9.75 9.75 -22.11
N LYS A 281 -8.88 8.88 -21.61
CA LYS A 281 -9.22 7.85 -20.61
C LYS A 281 -9.16 8.35 -19.16
N GLY A 282 -8.35 9.37 -18.90
CA GLY A 282 -8.06 9.88 -17.57
C GLY A 282 -7.03 9.06 -16.80
N ILE A 283 -6.94 9.36 -15.51
CA ILE A 283 -6.07 8.71 -14.53
C ILE A 283 -6.92 7.79 -13.65
N VAL A 284 -6.46 6.55 -13.44
CA VAL A 284 -7.08 5.66 -12.46
C VAL A 284 -6.28 5.69 -11.16
N MET A 285 -6.94 6.00 -10.05
CA MET A 285 -6.37 5.97 -8.71
C MET A 285 -6.78 4.70 -7.98
N THR A 286 -5.84 4.14 -7.21
CA THR A 286 -6.09 2.97 -6.36
C THR A 286 -5.25 3.02 -5.08
N GLY A 287 -5.37 2.00 -4.23
CA GLY A 287 -4.76 1.95 -2.92
C GLY A 287 -5.58 2.65 -1.85
N GLY A 288 -5.37 2.29 -0.58
CA GLY A 288 -6.14 2.84 0.54
C GLY A 288 -5.99 4.35 0.72
N GLY A 289 -4.85 4.93 0.32
CA GLY A 289 -4.61 6.37 0.36
C GLY A 289 -5.35 7.15 -0.71
N ALA A 290 -5.82 6.52 -1.80
CA ALA A 290 -6.66 7.16 -2.80
C ALA A 290 -8.05 7.54 -2.25
N LEU A 291 -8.45 6.94 -1.13
CA LEU A 291 -9.71 7.23 -0.44
C LEU A 291 -9.68 8.52 0.40
N LEU A 292 -8.55 9.23 0.44
CA LEU A 292 -8.49 10.55 1.07
C LEU A 292 -9.40 11.52 0.33
N GLU A 293 -10.37 12.09 1.05
CA GLU A 293 -11.43 12.89 0.43
C GLU A 293 -10.87 14.07 -0.37
N GLY A 294 -11.28 14.18 -1.64
CA GLY A 294 -10.93 15.28 -2.53
C GLY A 294 -9.53 15.17 -3.16
N LEU A 295 -8.79 14.08 -2.93
CA LEU A 295 -7.48 13.89 -3.55
C LEU A 295 -7.60 13.68 -5.07
N ASP A 296 -8.58 12.90 -5.51
CA ASP A 296 -8.99 12.74 -6.90
C ASP A 296 -9.34 14.08 -7.55
N THR A 297 -10.12 14.91 -6.85
CA THR A 297 -10.56 16.23 -7.28
C THR A 297 -9.38 17.19 -7.42
N LEU A 298 -8.46 17.17 -6.45
CA LEU A 298 -7.24 17.97 -6.50
C LEU A 298 -6.37 17.55 -7.69
N ILE A 299 -6.12 16.25 -7.87
CA ILE A 299 -5.33 15.74 -9.00
C ILE A 299 -6.00 16.10 -10.33
N ALA A 300 -7.32 15.94 -10.46
CA ALA A 300 -8.06 16.29 -11.66
C ALA A 300 -7.94 17.78 -12.00
N ARG A 301 -8.06 18.65 -10.99
CA ARG A 301 -7.90 20.10 -11.16
C ARG A 301 -6.48 20.47 -11.60
N GLU A 302 -5.48 19.87 -10.96
CA GLU A 302 -4.07 20.22 -11.15
C GLU A 302 -3.49 19.66 -12.45
N THR A 303 -4.01 18.52 -12.93
CA THR A 303 -3.60 17.88 -14.19
C THR A 303 -4.51 18.26 -15.36
N LYS A 304 -5.73 18.75 -15.10
CA LYS A 304 -6.80 18.99 -16.08
C LYS A 304 -7.25 17.71 -16.80
N LEU A 305 -7.09 16.56 -16.15
CA LEU A 305 -7.48 15.25 -16.66
C LEU A 305 -8.66 14.70 -15.85
N PRO A 306 -9.51 13.85 -16.46
CA PRO A 306 -10.44 13.02 -15.70
C PRO A 306 -9.66 12.14 -14.72
N VAL A 307 -10.19 11.97 -13.51
CA VAL A 307 -9.61 11.10 -12.49
C VAL A 307 -10.71 10.22 -11.94
N HIS A 308 -10.43 8.92 -11.84
CA HIS A 308 -11.37 7.92 -11.38
C HIS A 308 -10.72 7.06 -10.31
N ILE A 309 -11.40 6.85 -9.18
CA ILE A 309 -10.96 5.89 -8.16
C ILE A 309 -11.48 4.50 -8.57
N ALA A 310 -10.62 3.49 -8.52
CA ALA A 310 -11.01 2.11 -8.77
C ALA A 310 -12.12 1.65 -7.79
N GLU A 311 -13.05 0.83 -8.28
CA GLU A 311 -14.21 0.38 -7.49
C GLU A 311 -13.79 -0.33 -6.18
N ASP A 312 -12.79 -1.20 -6.26
CA ASP A 312 -12.14 -1.83 -5.11
C ASP A 312 -10.68 -1.34 -4.99
N ALA A 313 -10.52 -0.06 -4.66
CA ALA A 313 -9.21 0.58 -4.53
C ALA A 313 -8.29 -0.13 -3.52
N VAL A 314 -8.84 -0.62 -2.40
CA VAL A 314 -8.04 -1.27 -1.35
C VAL A 314 -7.51 -2.62 -1.79
N SER A 315 -8.31 -3.40 -2.54
CA SER A 315 -7.92 -4.77 -2.92
C SER A 315 -7.28 -4.87 -4.30
N SER A 316 -7.24 -3.78 -5.08
CA SER A 316 -6.78 -3.79 -6.48
C SER A 316 -5.41 -4.46 -6.65
N VAL A 317 -4.41 -4.10 -5.85
CA VAL A 317 -3.06 -4.68 -5.96
C VAL A 317 -3.09 -6.19 -5.71
N ALA A 318 -3.76 -6.65 -4.66
CA ALA A 318 -3.86 -8.07 -4.34
C ALA A 318 -4.63 -8.86 -5.41
N LEU A 319 -5.72 -8.28 -5.93
CA LEU A 319 -6.50 -8.86 -7.04
C LEU A 319 -5.62 -9.02 -8.29
N GLY A 320 -4.96 -7.95 -8.74
CA GLY A 320 -4.10 -8.01 -9.92
C GLY A 320 -2.88 -8.92 -9.75
N THR A 321 -2.29 -8.95 -8.56
CA THR A 321 -1.20 -9.89 -8.21
C THR A 321 -1.67 -11.34 -8.33
N GLY A 322 -2.88 -11.63 -7.86
CA GLY A 322 -3.51 -12.95 -8.01
C GLY A 322 -3.80 -13.33 -9.46
N LEU A 323 -4.31 -12.38 -10.26
CA LEU A 323 -4.62 -12.58 -11.68
C LEU A 323 -3.36 -12.79 -12.52
N ALA A 324 -2.29 -12.05 -12.24
CA ALA A 324 -1.02 -12.11 -12.96
C ALA A 324 -0.35 -13.49 -12.92
N LEU A 325 -0.57 -14.29 -11.87
CA LEU A 325 -0.11 -15.69 -11.80
C LEU A 325 -0.70 -16.59 -12.91
N GLY A 326 -1.91 -16.26 -13.39
CA GLY A 326 -2.52 -16.91 -14.54
C GLY A 326 -1.92 -16.46 -15.88
N MET A 327 -1.26 -15.30 -15.91
CA MET A 327 -0.71 -14.64 -17.09
C MET A 327 0.81 -14.74 -17.20
N LEU A 328 1.48 -15.54 -16.37
CA LEU A 328 2.95 -15.63 -16.33
C LEU A 328 3.62 -15.76 -17.70
N ASN A 329 3.09 -16.60 -18.58
CA ASN A 329 3.68 -16.82 -19.91
C ASN A 329 3.61 -15.56 -20.81
N TYR A 330 2.59 -14.74 -20.63
CA TYR A 330 2.42 -13.48 -21.37
C TYR A 330 3.32 -12.39 -20.77
N LEU A 331 3.26 -12.23 -19.44
CA LEU A 331 4.07 -11.25 -18.72
C LEU A 331 5.58 -11.52 -18.84
N GLN A 332 6.01 -12.79 -18.93
CA GLN A 332 7.43 -13.12 -19.15
C GLN A 332 7.93 -12.78 -20.55
N LYS A 333 7.03 -12.64 -21.55
CA LYS A 333 7.40 -12.28 -22.92
C LYS A 333 7.44 -10.77 -23.13
N ASN A 334 6.58 -10.03 -22.43
CA ASN A 334 6.36 -8.60 -22.65
C ASN A 334 6.90 -7.70 -21.52
N THR A 335 7.23 -8.28 -20.36
CA THR A 335 7.74 -7.57 -19.17
C THR A 335 9.03 -8.23 -18.68
N ILE A 336 9.88 -7.47 -17.97
CA ILE A 336 11.09 -7.98 -17.30
C ILE A 336 10.68 -8.75 -16.03
N LEU A 337 9.84 -9.78 -16.13
CA LEU A 337 9.71 -10.73 -15.01
C LEU A 337 11.06 -11.40 -14.83
N THR A 338 11.73 -11.17 -13.70
CA THR A 338 13.09 -11.63 -13.46
C THR A 338 13.21 -13.13 -13.76
N LYS A 339 14.11 -13.45 -14.70
CA LYS A 339 14.36 -14.79 -15.21
C LYS A 339 14.42 -15.81 -14.08
N LYS A 340 13.69 -16.91 -14.27
CA LYS A 340 13.82 -18.16 -13.54
C LYS A 340 15.30 -18.56 -13.54
N VAL A 341 16.00 -18.39 -12.42
CA VAL A 341 17.28 -19.09 -12.21
C VAL A 341 16.90 -20.39 -11.53
N MET A 342 17.18 -21.48 -12.23
CA MET A 342 17.03 -22.86 -11.76
C MET A 342 17.65 -23.09 -10.40
#